data_AF-A0A9X1KU38-F1
#
_entry.id   AF-A0A9X1KU38-F1
#
_cell.length_a   1.000
_cell.length_b   1.000
_cell.length_c   1.000
_cell.angle_alpha   90.00
_cell.angle_beta   90.00
_cell.angle_gamma   90.00
#
_symmetry.space_group_name_H-M   'P 1'
#
loop_
_entity.id
_entity.type
_entity.pdbx_description
1 polymer ?
#
loop_
_entity_poly.entity_id
_entity_poly.type
_entity_poly.pdbx_seq_one_letter_code
_entity_poly.pdbx_strand_id
1 'polypeptide(L)'
;MDIKTSGNLPGIHRKQFLKWIGLSSLYAAMPLSGYSRETSALSESAAFDPETINNVFDLQNRAREVLGTDAMDYLNGRADDLRTVEANSGAYQKIQIRARRLIDVRNIDTKIDLFGETLDYPVLLSPVGFQQLFHPQGEIATAKAAGSRNFKMIISSVSNHSVTEIARQSGIRPWFQLYPSPDRNVTKKLLEQAEAAGCTVCALTVDTPVVGNRENSGPNLLKLIESGELRMGNFEGILPAGMSFTDPGMTWDMIAWLKANSSMKIVLKGIVTREDAVLA
;
A
#
# COMPACT_ATOMS: atom_id res chain seq x y z
N MET A 1 46.49 -32.51 16.05
CA MET A 1 45.39 -32.18 16.98
C MET A 1 44.11 -32.67 16.35
N ASP A 2 43.64 -33.82 16.82
CA ASP A 2 42.38 -34.43 16.40
C ASP A 2 41.20 -33.59 16.86
N ILE A 3 40.36 -33.14 15.93
CA ILE A 3 39.00 -32.70 16.24
C ILE A 3 38.06 -33.72 15.62
N LYS A 4 37.59 -34.64 16.47
CA LYS A 4 36.41 -35.47 16.22
C LYS A 4 35.19 -34.55 16.12
N THR A 5 34.59 -34.43 14.94
CA THR A 5 33.23 -33.91 14.80
C THR A 5 32.25 -35.07 14.68
N SER A 6 31.83 -35.60 15.82
CA SER A 6 30.59 -36.37 15.95
C SER A 6 29.44 -35.38 16.17
N GLY A 7 28.55 -35.25 15.19
CA GLY A 7 27.35 -34.45 15.31
C GLY A 7 26.60 -34.38 13.99
N ASN A 8 25.51 -35.13 13.90
CA ASN A 8 24.52 -35.02 12.83
C ASN A 8 24.13 -33.55 12.63
N LEU A 9 24.51 -32.96 11.49
CA LEU A 9 23.91 -31.71 11.03
C LEU A 9 22.58 -32.07 10.35
N PRO A 10 21.42 -31.71 10.91
CA PRO A 10 20.15 -31.94 10.23
C PRO A 10 20.13 -31.04 8.99
N GLY A 11 20.06 -31.66 7.82
CA GLY A 11 19.77 -30.95 6.59
C GLY A 11 18.40 -30.26 6.67
N ILE A 12 18.25 -29.22 5.84
CA ILE A 12 16.98 -28.58 5.47
C ILE A 12 16.55 -27.41 6.39
N HIS A 13 17.33 -26.33 6.37
CA HIS A 13 16.89 -25.01 6.85
C HIS A 13 16.24 -24.13 5.78
N ARG A 14 16.31 -24.46 4.47
CA ARG A 14 15.71 -23.62 3.42
C ARG A 14 14.18 -23.60 3.50
N LYS A 15 13.56 -24.75 3.72
CA LYS A 15 12.09 -24.85 3.86
C LYS A 15 11.60 -24.20 5.16
N GLN A 16 12.38 -24.32 6.25
CA GLN A 16 12.10 -23.66 7.51
C GLN A 16 12.31 -22.14 7.45
N PHE A 17 13.34 -21.67 6.75
CA PHE A 17 13.61 -20.25 6.54
C PHE A 17 12.55 -19.58 5.67
N LEU A 18 12.10 -20.25 4.60
CA LEU A 18 10.98 -19.76 3.79
C LEU A 18 9.65 -19.76 4.57
N LYS A 19 9.41 -20.77 5.41
CA LYS A 19 8.29 -20.76 6.38
C LYS A 19 8.41 -19.62 7.39
N TRP A 20 9.62 -19.30 7.85
CA TRP A 20 9.88 -18.23 8.80
C TRP A 20 9.65 -16.83 8.20
N ILE A 21 10.00 -16.61 6.93
CA ILE A 21 9.66 -15.35 6.22
C ILE A 21 8.15 -15.24 5.95
N GLY A 22 7.47 -16.37 5.69
CA GLY A 22 6.03 -16.39 5.41
C GLY A 22 5.13 -16.26 6.65
N LEU A 23 5.61 -16.64 7.83
CA LEU A 23 4.83 -16.60 9.07
C LEU A 23 5.16 -15.35 9.89
N SER A 24 4.33 -14.31 9.72
CA SER A 24 4.32 -13.16 10.63
C SER A 24 3.59 -13.54 11.94
N SER A 25 4.33 -13.47 13.06
CA SER A 25 4.05 -13.87 14.48
C SER A 25 2.67 -13.64 15.16
N LEU A 26 1.63 -14.43 14.91
CA LEU A 26 0.39 -14.33 15.71
C LEU A 26 -0.26 -15.66 16.12
N TYR A 27 0.49 -16.76 16.17
CA TYR A 27 -0.07 -18.08 16.48
C TYR A 27 0.55 -18.78 17.71
N ALA A 28 0.78 -18.01 18.77
CA ALA A 28 1.17 -18.58 20.07
C ALA A 28 0.39 -17.95 21.23
N ALA A 29 -0.94 -18.12 21.26
CA ALA A 29 -1.75 -18.10 22.50
C ALA A 29 -3.25 -18.50 22.29
N MET A 30 -3.56 -19.81 22.39
CA MET A 30 -4.74 -20.42 23.09
C MET A 30 -6.21 -20.04 22.68
N PRO A 31 -7.28 -20.74 23.17
CA PRO A 31 -7.99 -21.81 22.46
C PRO A 31 -9.47 -21.49 22.09
N LEU A 32 -10.04 -22.32 21.21
CA LEU A 32 -11.39 -22.24 20.61
C LEU A 32 -12.54 -22.68 21.53
N SER A 33 -13.64 -21.92 21.55
CA SER A 33 -15.07 -22.34 21.62
C SER A 33 -15.95 -21.09 21.89
N GLY A 34 -17.16 -20.86 21.37
CA GLY A 34 -18.07 -21.54 20.43
C GLY A 34 -19.37 -20.70 20.25
N TYR A 35 -20.14 -21.01 19.18
CA TYR A 35 -21.56 -20.66 18.87
C TYR A 35 -21.93 -19.18 18.55
N SER A 36 -22.13 -18.78 17.28
CA SER A 36 -23.35 -18.80 16.40
C SER A 36 -24.46 -17.83 16.86
N ARG A 37 -25.09 -16.96 16.01
CA ARG A 37 -25.71 -17.25 14.71
C ARG A 37 -26.11 -15.97 13.92
N GLU A 38 -25.92 -16.03 12.60
CA GLU A 38 -26.68 -15.49 11.44
C GLU A 38 -27.20 -14.03 11.36
N THR A 39 -26.63 -13.26 10.43
CA THR A 39 -27.37 -12.52 9.39
C THR A 39 -26.65 -12.66 8.03
N SER A 40 -27.44 -12.76 6.96
CA SER A 40 -27.09 -13.28 5.62
C SER A 40 -25.79 -12.74 5.01
N ALA A 41 -24.80 -13.62 4.88
CA ALA A 41 -23.47 -13.33 4.36
C ALA A 41 -23.39 -13.53 2.84
N LEU A 42 -22.54 -12.72 2.21
CA LEU A 42 -21.73 -13.12 1.05
C LEU A 42 -21.34 -14.60 1.23
N SER A 43 -21.45 -15.43 0.17
CA SER A 43 -21.15 -16.86 0.28
C SER A 43 -19.87 -17.06 1.09
N GLU A 44 -19.91 -17.94 2.08
CA GLU A 44 -18.73 -18.41 2.82
C GLU A 44 -17.79 -19.08 1.83
N SER A 45 -17.09 -18.28 1.03
CA SER A 45 -15.86 -18.70 0.39
C SER A 45 -14.99 -19.21 1.53
N ALA A 46 -14.50 -20.44 1.42
CA ALA A 46 -13.69 -21.12 2.43
C ALA A 46 -12.83 -20.10 3.21
N ALA A 47 -13.03 -20.04 4.54
CA ALA A 47 -12.34 -19.09 5.41
C ALA A 47 -10.87 -18.96 4.97
N PHE A 48 -10.39 -17.73 4.80
CA PHE A 48 -9.01 -17.49 4.40
C PHE A 48 -8.07 -18.23 5.36
N ASP A 49 -7.40 -19.25 4.86
CA ASP A 49 -6.39 -20.01 5.61
C ASP A 49 -5.00 -19.50 5.19
N PRO A 50 -4.33 -18.70 6.05
CA PRO A 50 -3.00 -18.19 5.75
C PRO A 50 -1.98 -19.29 5.47
N GLU A 51 -2.16 -20.50 6.02
CA GLU A 51 -1.24 -21.63 5.83
C GLU A 51 -1.22 -22.16 4.39
N THR A 52 -2.25 -21.82 3.59
CA THR A 52 -2.31 -22.18 2.16
C THR A 52 -1.54 -21.22 1.26
N ILE A 53 -1.11 -20.07 1.79
CA ILE A 53 -0.43 -19.00 1.04
C ILE A 53 1.08 -19.16 1.19
N ASN A 54 1.77 -19.53 0.11
CA ASN A 54 3.24 -19.71 0.14
C ASN A 54 3.99 -18.43 -0.21
N ASN A 55 3.38 -17.55 -1.01
CA ASN A 55 3.98 -16.30 -1.47
C ASN A 55 2.91 -15.29 -1.89
N VAL A 56 3.33 -14.07 -2.22
CA VAL A 56 2.43 -12.98 -2.62
C VAL A 56 1.64 -13.24 -3.91
N PHE A 57 2.09 -14.15 -4.78
CA PHE A 57 1.36 -14.53 -6.00
C PHE A 57 0.16 -15.43 -5.69
N ASP A 58 0.21 -16.21 -4.61
CA ASP A 58 -0.94 -17.02 -4.17
C ASP A 58 -2.09 -16.13 -3.68
N LEU A 59 -1.77 -14.95 -3.10
CA LEU A 59 -2.78 -13.95 -2.72
C LEU A 59 -3.56 -13.44 -3.94
N GLN A 60 -2.92 -13.30 -5.10
CA GLN A 60 -3.60 -12.88 -6.32
C GLN A 60 -4.62 -13.94 -6.78
N ASN A 61 -4.25 -15.23 -6.68
CA ASN A 61 -5.17 -16.33 -7.01
C ASN A 61 -6.36 -16.35 -6.05
N ARG A 62 -6.10 -16.23 -4.75
CA ARG A 62 -7.19 -16.17 -3.76
C ARG A 62 -8.09 -14.95 -3.96
N ALA A 63 -7.53 -13.80 -4.30
CA ALA A 63 -8.30 -12.60 -4.59
C ALA A 63 -9.28 -12.81 -5.76
N ARG A 64 -8.89 -13.55 -6.82
CA ARG A 64 -9.80 -13.88 -7.95
C ARG A 64 -11.01 -14.71 -7.54
N GLU A 65 -10.89 -15.50 -6.48
CA GLU A 65 -11.98 -16.36 -6.00
C GLU A 65 -12.98 -15.63 -5.11
N VAL A 66 -12.58 -14.49 -4.53
CA VAL A 66 -13.36 -13.77 -3.51
C VAL A 66 -13.81 -12.40 -3.98
N LEU A 67 -13.00 -11.71 -4.78
CA LEU A 67 -13.31 -10.39 -5.31
C LEU A 67 -14.17 -10.52 -6.57
N GLY A 68 -15.21 -9.69 -6.66
CA GLY A 68 -16.00 -9.53 -7.88
C GLY A 68 -15.17 -8.93 -9.03
N THR A 69 -15.68 -9.07 -10.26
CA THR A 69 -15.02 -8.58 -11.48
C THR A 69 -14.61 -7.12 -11.39
N ASP A 70 -15.50 -6.22 -10.93
CA ASP A 70 -15.20 -4.79 -10.83
C ASP A 70 -14.05 -4.47 -9.87
N ALA A 71 -14.00 -5.16 -8.72
CA ALA A 71 -12.92 -5.00 -7.76
C ALA A 71 -11.60 -5.55 -8.31
N MET A 72 -11.66 -6.69 -9.01
CA MET A 72 -10.51 -7.28 -9.68
C MET A 72 -9.99 -6.40 -10.81
N ASP A 73 -10.88 -5.81 -11.61
CA ASP A 73 -10.55 -4.91 -12.69
C ASP A 73 -10.05 -3.57 -12.17
N TYR A 74 -10.52 -3.08 -11.03
CA TYR A 74 -9.91 -1.89 -10.42
C TYR A 74 -8.49 -2.19 -9.87
N LEU A 75 -8.30 -3.32 -9.20
CA LEU A 75 -7.01 -3.71 -8.60
C LEU A 75 -5.95 -4.09 -9.65
N ASN A 76 -6.36 -4.86 -10.65
CA ASN A 76 -5.48 -5.41 -11.69
C ASN A 76 -5.68 -4.77 -13.06
N GLY A 77 -6.59 -3.80 -13.21
CA GLY A 77 -6.74 -3.02 -14.43
C GLY A 77 -5.50 -2.19 -14.68
N ARG A 78 -5.01 -2.24 -15.92
CA ARG A 78 -3.73 -1.66 -16.33
C ARG A 78 -3.96 -0.87 -17.61
N ALA A 79 -2.99 -0.05 -17.96
CA ALA A 79 -3.07 0.73 -19.18
C ALA A 79 -2.90 -0.18 -20.41
N ASP A 80 -3.78 0.00 -21.38
CA ASP A 80 -3.69 -0.58 -22.72
C ASP A 80 -3.40 -2.10 -22.70
N ASP A 81 -2.38 -2.55 -23.42
CA ASP A 81 -2.02 -3.96 -23.64
C ASP A 81 -1.20 -4.62 -22.51
N LEU A 82 -1.11 -3.97 -21.34
CA LEU A 82 -0.45 -4.46 -20.12
C LEU A 82 1.07 -4.67 -20.22
N ARG A 83 1.73 -4.31 -21.33
CA ARG A 83 3.16 -4.62 -21.56
C ARG A 83 4.10 -4.05 -20.49
N THR A 84 3.81 -2.85 -19.99
CA THR A 84 4.63 -2.24 -18.93
C THR A 84 4.57 -3.03 -17.63
N VAL A 85 3.47 -3.70 -17.34
CA VAL A 85 3.35 -4.52 -16.13
C VAL A 85 4.17 -5.79 -16.27
N GLU A 86 4.14 -6.43 -17.42
CA GLU A 86 5.01 -7.57 -17.70
C GLU A 86 6.49 -7.15 -17.61
N ALA A 87 6.83 -5.97 -18.13
CA ALA A 87 8.16 -5.40 -18.05
C ALA A 87 8.60 -5.14 -16.59
N ASN A 88 7.71 -4.67 -15.72
CA ASN A 88 8.01 -4.43 -14.29
C ASN A 88 8.43 -5.72 -13.58
N SER A 89 7.67 -6.81 -13.75
CA SER A 89 8.00 -8.11 -13.15
C SER A 89 9.21 -8.75 -13.82
N GLY A 90 9.29 -8.67 -15.16
CA GLY A 90 10.38 -9.22 -15.95
C GLY A 90 11.73 -8.53 -15.71
N ALA A 91 11.75 -7.26 -15.31
CA ALA A 91 12.97 -6.53 -14.98
C ALA A 91 13.75 -7.19 -13.83
N TYR A 92 13.05 -7.69 -12.80
CA TYR A 92 13.70 -8.36 -11.67
C TYR A 92 14.40 -9.67 -12.05
N GLN A 93 13.95 -10.35 -13.11
CA GLN A 93 14.60 -11.58 -13.60
C GLN A 93 15.97 -11.32 -14.23
N LYS A 94 16.25 -10.07 -14.62
CA LYS A 94 17.53 -9.65 -15.21
C LYS A 94 18.61 -9.38 -14.15
N ILE A 95 18.23 -9.30 -12.86
CA ILE A 95 19.13 -8.96 -11.75
C ILE A 95 19.34 -10.22 -10.89
N GLN A 96 20.60 -10.53 -10.57
CA GLN A 96 20.95 -11.67 -9.72
C GLN A 96 21.61 -11.22 -8.42
N ILE A 97 21.30 -11.93 -7.33
CA ILE A 97 21.95 -11.71 -6.03
C ILE A 97 23.26 -12.52 -5.99
N ARG A 98 24.39 -11.82 -5.86
CA ARG A 98 25.69 -12.47 -5.64
C ARG A 98 25.81 -12.95 -4.20
N ALA A 99 25.59 -14.24 -3.96
CA ALA A 99 25.75 -14.83 -2.65
C ALA A 99 27.22 -14.78 -2.18
N ARG A 100 27.46 -14.16 -1.02
CA ARG A 100 28.75 -14.22 -0.31
C ARG A 100 28.75 -15.40 0.66
N ARG A 101 29.91 -16.02 0.87
CA ARG A 101 30.08 -17.20 1.74
C ARG A 101 30.86 -16.82 2.99
N LEU A 102 30.66 -17.59 4.07
CA LEU A 102 31.37 -17.41 5.35
C LEU A 102 31.17 -16.02 5.98
N ILE A 103 30.00 -15.42 5.78
CA ILE A 103 29.58 -14.19 6.46
C ILE A 103 28.71 -14.61 7.65
N ASP A 104 29.02 -14.11 8.84
CA ASP A 104 28.18 -14.31 10.01
C ASP A 104 26.87 -13.52 9.85
N VAL A 105 25.76 -14.24 9.76
CA VAL A 105 24.40 -13.69 9.59
C VAL A 105 23.48 -14.10 10.74
N ARG A 106 24.03 -14.44 11.91
CA ARG A 106 23.23 -14.82 13.09
C ARG A 106 22.33 -13.69 13.58
N ASN A 107 22.75 -12.44 13.39
CA ASN A 107 21.98 -11.26 13.77
C ASN A 107 21.78 -10.39 12.52
N ILE A 108 20.59 -10.46 11.92
CA ILE A 108 20.20 -9.62 10.78
C ILE A 108 19.40 -8.44 11.32
N ASP A 109 19.82 -7.23 10.98
CA ASP A 109 19.05 -6.01 11.25
C ASP A 109 18.51 -5.46 9.93
N THR A 110 17.20 -5.31 9.84
CA THR A 110 16.50 -4.75 8.68
C THR A 110 16.09 -3.29 8.90
N LYS A 111 16.42 -2.71 10.05
CA LYS A 111 16.05 -1.35 10.38
C LYS A 111 16.68 -0.35 9.43
N ILE A 112 15.93 0.69 9.11
CA ILE A 112 16.41 1.83 8.33
C ILE A 112 15.97 3.13 8.99
N ASP A 113 16.81 4.16 8.89
CA ASP A 113 16.41 5.52 9.22
C ASP A 113 15.96 6.21 7.92
N LEU A 114 14.66 6.52 7.83
CA LEU A 114 14.07 7.12 6.65
C LEU A 114 13.22 8.32 7.06
N PHE A 115 13.55 9.49 6.49
CA PHE A 115 12.87 10.75 6.77
C PHE A 115 12.77 11.10 8.27
N GLY A 116 13.79 10.76 9.06
CA GLY A 116 13.86 11.09 10.49
C GLY A 116 13.06 10.14 11.39
N GLU A 117 12.60 9.01 10.84
CA GLU A 117 11.95 7.92 11.58
C GLU A 117 12.76 6.64 11.40
N THR A 118 12.90 5.85 12.45
CA THR A 118 13.45 4.49 12.36
C THR A 118 12.32 3.51 12.03
N LEU A 119 12.42 2.84 10.89
CA LEU A 119 11.49 1.81 10.45
C LEU A 119 12.10 0.42 10.68
N ASP A 120 11.29 -0.55 11.11
CA ASP A 120 11.78 -1.92 11.36
C ASP A 120 12.15 -2.68 10.08
N TYR A 121 11.60 -2.27 8.95
CA TYR A 121 11.77 -2.93 7.66
C TYR A 121 11.88 -1.91 6.52
N PRO A 122 12.64 -2.21 5.46
CA PRO A 122 12.73 -1.38 4.26
C PRO A 122 11.57 -1.65 3.30
N VAL A 123 10.36 -1.83 3.84
CA VAL A 123 9.13 -2.13 3.09
C VAL A 123 8.03 -1.24 3.64
N LEU A 124 7.33 -0.55 2.74
CA LEU A 124 6.26 0.37 3.08
C LEU A 124 5.01 0.00 2.28
N LEU A 125 3.84 0.30 2.84
CA LEU A 125 2.58 0.12 2.15
C LEU A 125 2.33 1.34 1.25
N SER A 126 2.35 1.08 -0.06
CA SER A 126 2.08 2.05 -1.12
C SER A 126 0.67 2.64 -1.01
N PRO A 127 0.45 3.91 -1.43
CA PRO A 127 -0.88 4.49 -1.43
C PRO A 127 -1.78 3.81 -2.46
N VAL A 128 -2.82 3.14 -1.97
CA VAL A 128 -3.90 2.55 -2.76
C VAL A 128 -5.21 3.13 -2.24
N GLY A 129 -5.94 3.85 -3.08
CA GLY A 129 -7.27 4.36 -2.75
C GLY A 129 -8.38 3.37 -3.07
N PHE A 130 -9.58 3.70 -2.60
CA PHE A 130 -10.80 2.90 -2.79
C PHE A 130 -10.69 1.46 -2.27
N GLN A 131 -10.05 1.23 -1.12
CA GLN A 131 -9.85 -0.13 -0.61
C GLN A 131 -11.15 -0.83 -0.15
N GLN A 132 -12.26 -0.09 0.00
CA GLN A 132 -13.58 -0.69 0.24
C GLN A 132 -14.09 -1.54 -0.93
N LEU A 133 -13.50 -1.40 -2.12
CA LEU A 133 -13.72 -2.33 -3.23
C LEU A 133 -13.20 -3.75 -2.93
N PHE A 134 -12.21 -3.88 -2.02
CA PHE A 134 -11.55 -5.15 -1.72
C PHE A 134 -12.00 -5.75 -0.40
N HIS A 135 -12.34 -4.89 0.57
CA HIS A 135 -12.75 -5.31 1.90
C HIS A 135 -13.61 -4.23 2.56
N PRO A 136 -14.74 -4.55 3.25
CA PRO A 136 -15.65 -3.54 3.78
C PRO A 136 -15.02 -2.50 4.73
N GLN A 137 -13.97 -2.90 5.47
CA GLN A 137 -13.24 -2.00 6.36
C GLN A 137 -12.20 -1.11 5.64
N GLY A 138 -11.97 -1.32 4.35
CA GLY A 138 -11.07 -0.54 3.50
C GLY A 138 -9.71 -0.25 4.14
N GLU A 139 -9.30 1.01 4.05
CA GLU A 139 -8.00 1.48 4.52
C GLU A 139 -7.80 1.33 6.03
N ILE A 140 -8.87 1.27 6.83
CA ILE A 140 -8.76 1.08 8.29
C ILE A 140 -8.21 -0.31 8.61
N ALA A 141 -8.64 -1.35 7.88
CA ALA A 141 -8.09 -2.71 8.06
C ALA A 141 -6.60 -2.76 7.70
N THR A 142 -6.23 -2.17 6.57
CA THR A 142 -4.83 -2.07 6.12
C THR A 142 -3.97 -1.31 7.12
N ALA A 143 -4.46 -0.18 7.65
CA ALA A 143 -3.75 0.62 8.64
C ALA A 143 -3.56 -0.13 9.97
N LYS A 144 -4.56 -0.87 10.44
CA LYS A 144 -4.44 -1.74 11.63
C LYS A 144 -3.43 -2.86 11.41
N ALA A 145 -3.45 -3.50 10.24
CA ALA A 145 -2.48 -4.53 9.89
C ALA A 145 -1.05 -3.96 9.87
N ALA A 146 -0.85 -2.80 9.26
CA ALA A 146 0.44 -2.10 9.25
C ALA A 146 0.93 -1.77 10.67
N GLY A 147 0.04 -1.19 11.49
CA GLY A 147 0.34 -0.84 12.88
C GLY A 147 0.74 -2.03 13.76
N SER A 148 0.10 -3.19 13.57
CA SER A 148 0.41 -4.41 14.33
C SER A 148 1.85 -4.92 14.16
N ARG A 149 2.54 -4.45 13.11
CA ARG A 149 3.89 -4.84 12.70
C ARG A 149 4.84 -3.66 12.56
N ASN A 150 4.41 -2.47 12.97
CA ASN A 150 5.15 -1.23 12.81
C ASN A 150 5.60 -0.95 11.35
N PHE A 151 4.80 -1.37 10.36
CA PHE A 151 5.00 -0.97 8.98
C PHE A 151 4.47 0.44 8.75
N LYS A 152 5.20 1.22 7.94
CA LYS A 152 4.73 2.53 7.49
C LYS A 152 3.71 2.36 6.38
N MET A 153 2.53 2.98 6.55
CA MET A 153 1.50 3.09 5.51
C MET A 153 1.46 4.50 4.96
N ILE A 154 1.38 4.61 3.63
CA ILE A 154 1.09 5.84 2.91
C ILE A 154 -0.39 5.82 2.53
N ILE A 155 -1.18 6.77 3.03
CA ILE A 155 -2.63 6.86 2.78
C ILE A 155 -2.88 7.65 1.50
N SER A 156 -3.82 7.22 0.65
CA SER A 156 -4.14 7.91 -0.59
C SER A 156 -5.07 9.10 -0.36
N SER A 157 -4.98 10.12 -1.23
CA SER A 157 -5.99 11.19 -1.27
C SER A 157 -7.39 10.65 -1.53
N VAL A 158 -7.52 9.61 -2.37
CA VAL A 158 -8.81 8.99 -2.74
C VAL A 158 -9.13 7.76 -1.89
N SER A 159 -8.74 7.78 -0.61
CA SER A 159 -9.16 6.75 0.36
C SER A 159 -10.63 6.89 0.76
N ASN A 160 -11.28 5.78 1.09
CA ASN A 160 -12.70 5.79 1.45
C ASN A 160 -12.98 6.49 2.78
N HIS A 161 -12.03 6.36 3.71
CA HIS A 161 -12.02 7.08 4.98
C HIS A 161 -11.01 8.24 4.91
N SER A 162 -11.26 9.32 5.65
CA SER A 162 -10.29 10.42 5.73
C SER A 162 -9.01 9.97 6.45
N VAL A 163 -7.88 10.62 6.14
CA VAL A 163 -6.58 10.36 6.77
C VAL A 163 -6.66 10.47 8.29
N THR A 164 -7.41 11.45 8.80
CA THR A 164 -7.68 11.63 10.24
C THR A 164 -8.48 10.46 10.81
N GLU A 165 -9.52 10.00 10.11
CA GLU A 165 -10.32 8.86 10.54
C GLU A 165 -9.49 7.56 10.58
N ILE A 166 -8.70 7.31 9.53
CA ILE A 166 -7.83 6.14 9.45
C ILE A 166 -6.79 6.16 10.57
N ALA A 167 -6.08 7.28 10.75
CA ALA A 167 -5.08 7.44 11.80
C ALA A 167 -5.70 7.22 13.20
N ARG A 168 -6.86 7.83 13.47
CA ARG A 168 -7.57 7.67 14.75
C ARG A 168 -8.01 6.23 15.00
N GLN A 169 -8.54 5.54 14.00
CA GLN A 169 -9.10 4.19 14.19
C GLN A 169 -8.05 3.08 14.21
N SER A 170 -6.88 3.32 13.63
CA SER A 170 -5.77 2.36 13.59
C SER A 170 -4.67 2.65 14.62
N GLY A 171 -4.57 3.88 15.11
CA GLY A 171 -3.52 4.33 16.03
C GLY A 171 -2.15 4.56 15.36
N ILE A 172 -2.05 4.45 14.03
CA ILE A 172 -0.79 4.68 13.33
C ILE A 172 -0.55 6.17 13.10
N ARG A 173 0.72 6.53 12.87
CA ARG A 173 1.12 7.82 12.28
C ARG A 173 1.48 7.58 10.81
N PRO A 174 0.55 7.80 9.86
CA PRO A 174 0.75 7.45 8.46
C PRO A 174 1.58 8.52 7.74
N TRP A 175 2.05 8.20 6.54
CA TRP A 175 2.39 9.22 5.54
C TRP A 175 1.18 9.44 4.63
N PHE A 176 1.19 10.54 3.88
CA PHE A 176 0.06 10.88 3.01
C PHE A 176 0.52 10.97 1.56
N GLN A 177 -0.30 10.48 0.63
CA GLN A 177 -0.12 10.68 -0.80
C GLN A 177 -1.12 11.71 -1.30
N LEU A 178 -0.61 12.72 -2.00
CA LEU A 178 -1.38 13.83 -2.54
C LEU A 178 -1.65 13.66 -4.03
N TYR A 179 -2.94 13.71 -4.41
CA TYR A 179 -3.37 14.15 -5.73
C TYR A 179 -3.76 15.63 -5.60
N PRO A 180 -3.01 16.56 -6.22
CA PRO A 180 -3.36 17.97 -6.13
C PRO A 180 -4.61 18.26 -6.97
N SER A 181 -5.48 19.11 -6.44
CA SER A 181 -6.66 19.61 -7.13
C SER A 181 -6.31 20.89 -7.90
N PRO A 182 -6.95 21.15 -9.07
CA PRO A 182 -6.86 22.45 -9.75
C PRO A 182 -7.20 23.63 -8.84
N ASP A 183 -8.10 23.43 -7.87
CA ASP A 183 -8.31 24.39 -6.79
C ASP A 183 -7.28 24.18 -5.67
N ARG A 184 -6.36 25.13 -5.55
CA ARG A 184 -5.30 25.12 -4.53
C ARG A 184 -5.85 25.20 -3.10
N ASN A 185 -7.07 25.71 -2.89
CA ASN A 185 -7.69 25.69 -1.57
C ASN A 185 -8.06 24.27 -1.15
N VAL A 186 -8.52 23.42 -2.08
CA VAL A 186 -8.78 22.00 -1.82
C VAL A 186 -7.49 21.30 -1.45
N THR A 187 -6.43 21.52 -2.23
CA THR A 187 -5.10 20.97 -1.97
C THR A 187 -4.59 21.39 -0.59
N LYS A 188 -4.75 22.66 -0.21
CA LYS A 188 -4.33 23.17 1.10
C LYS A 188 -5.07 22.46 2.24
N LYS A 189 -6.39 22.30 2.13
CA LYS A 189 -7.20 21.58 3.13
C LYS A 189 -6.78 20.11 3.28
N LEU A 190 -6.43 19.43 2.19
CA LEU A 190 -5.91 18.05 2.25
C LEU A 190 -4.59 17.99 3.04
N LEU A 191 -3.68 18.95 2.83
CA LEU A 191 -2.42 19.04 3.57
C LEU A 191 -2.67 19.31 5.06
N GLU A 192 -3.55 20.24 5.38
CA GLU A 192 -3.93 20.56 6.77
C GLU A 192 -4.53 19.33 7.48
N GLN A 193 -5.39 18.57 6.80
CA GLN A 193 -5.93 17.31 7.33
C GLN A 193 -4.85 16.26 7.56
N ALA A 194 -3.91 16.10 6.61
CA ALA A 194 -2.81 15.16 6.74
C ALA A 194 -1.88 15.52 7.92
N GLU A 195 -1.52 16.81 8.07
CA GLU A 195 -0.72 17.28 9.20
C GLU A 195 -1.45 17.08 10.53
N ALA A 196 -2.76 17.37 10.59
CA ALA A 196 -3.58 17.13 11.78
C ALA A 196 -3.66 15.64 12.14
N ALA A 197 -3.58 14.74 11.16
CA ALA A 197 -3.48 13.29 11.35
C ALA A 197 -2.06 12.83 11.77
N GLY A 198 -1.10 13.75 11.88
CA GLY A 198 0.27 13.47 12.29
C GLY A 198 1.17 12.99 11.15
N CYS A 199 0.79 13.23 9.88
CA CYS A 199 1.64 12.90 8.74
C CYS A 199 2.90 13.77 8.72
N THR A 200 4.05 13.13 8.52
CA THR A 200 5.38 13.77 8.46
C THR A 200 5.92 13.85 7.03
N VAL A 201 5.37 13.07 6.11
CA VAL A 201 5.78 12.95 4.71
C VAL A 201 4.55 13.02 3.81
N CYS A 202 4.66 13.81 2.75
CA CYS A 202 3.71 13.94 1.67
C CYS A 202 4.34 13.41 0.37
N ALA A 203 3.78 12.33 -0.17
CA ALA A 203 4.11 11.80 -1.48
C ALA A 203 3.24 12.48 -2.54
N LEU A 204 3.78 13.45 -3.26
CA LEU A 204 3.10 14.10 -4.39
C LEU A 204 3.12 13.14 -5.59
N THR A 205 1.94 12.70 -6.05
CA THR A 205 1.85 11.90 -7.27
C THR A 205 1.90 12.80 -8.50
N VAL A 206 2.90 12.61 -9.36
CA VAL A 206 3.16 13.44 -10.55
C VAL A 206 2.90 12.72 -11.88
N ASP A 207 2.62 11.41 -11.85
CA ASP A 207 2.45 10.55 -13.02
C ASP A 207 0.99 10.44 -13.52
N THR A 208 0.05 11.14 -12.87
CA THR A 208 -1.39 11.03 -13.17
C THR A 208 -2.04 12.41 -13.42
N PRO A 209 -1.59 13.19 -14.42
CA PRO A 209 -2.30 14.41 -14.83
C PRO A 209 -3.69 14.08 -15.40
N VAL A 210 -3.77 12.94 -16.11
CA VAL A 210 -5.01 12.33 -16.61
C VAL A 210 -4.96 10.84 -16.22
N VAL A 211 -6.12 10.25 -15.98
CA VAL A 211 -6.23 8.81 -15.70
C VAL A 211 -5.81 8.02 -16.93
N GLY A 212 -4.94 7.02 -16.75
CA GLY A 212 -4.52 6.13 -17.83
C GLY A 212 -5.70 5.34 -18.42
N ASN A 213 -5.56 4.93 -19.68
CA ASN A 213 -6.60 4.17 -20.40
C ASN A 213 -6.72 2.73 -19.86
N ARG A 214 -7.58 2.54 -18.85
CA ARG A 214 -7.86 1.23 -18.24
C ARG A 214 -9.14 0.65 -18.86
N GLU A 215 -8.96 -0.21 -19.86
CA GLU A 215 -10.05 -0.72 -20.72
C GLU A 215 -11.17 -1.43 -19.93
N ASN A 216 -10.84 -2.07 -18.80
CA ASN A 216 -11.79 -2.88 -18.03
C ASN A 216 -12.41 -2.17 -16.80
N SER A 217 -11.87 -1.02 -16.36
CA SER A 217 -12.17 -0.48 -15.01
C SER A 217 -12.88 0.87 -14.99
N GLY A 218 -12.86 1.62 -16.10
CA GLY A 218 -13.28 3.04 -16.14
C GLY A 218 -14.76 3.30 -15.82
N PRO A 219 -15.72 2.62 -16.48
CA PRO A 219 -17.14 3.00 -16.38
C PRO A 219 -17.80 2.70 -15.02
N ASN A 220 -17.33 1.71 -14.27
CA ASN A 220 -17.98 1.28 -13.03
C ASN A 220 -17.49 2.07 -11.81
N LEU A 221 -16.21 2.41 -11.74
CA LEU A 221 -15.67 3.22 -10.63
C LEU A 221 -16.31 4.60 -10.56
N LEU A 222 -16.41 5.30 -11.70
CA LEU A 222 -17.01 6.64 -11.75
C LEU A 222 -18.46 6.63 -11.31
N LYS A 223 -19.24 5.64 -11.75
CA LYS A 223 -20.64 5.47 -11.33
C LYS A 223 -20.77 5.27 -9.83
N LEU A 224 -19.91 4.45 -9.21
CA LEU A 224 -19.93 4.20 -7.77
C LEU A 224 -19.56 5.44 -6.95
N ILE A 225 -18.66 6.28 -7.47
CA ILE A 225 -18.31 7.57 -6.85
C ILE A 225 -19.48 8.56 -7.01
N GLU A 226 -20.05 8.67 -8.20
CA GLU A 226 -21.16 9.57 -8.51
C GLU A 226 -22.45 9.19 -7.77
N SER A 227 -22.70 7.89 -7.56
CA SER A 227 -23.85 7.40 -6.76
C SER A 227 -23.64 7.57 -5.26
N GLY A 228 -22.42 7.90 -4.81
CA GLY A 228 -22.07 8.01 -3.40
C GLY A 228 -21.89 6.67 -2.69
N GLU A 229 -21.99 5.55 -3.39
CA GLU A 229 -21.71 4.21 -2.86
C GLU A 229 -20.24 4.06 -2.46
N LEU A 230 -19.35 4.76 -3.16
CA LEU A 230 -17.92 4.78 -2.88
C LEU A 230 -17.49 6.17 -2.43
N ARG A 231 -17.23 6.29 -1.12
CA ARG A 231 -16.82 7.55 -0.49
C ARG A 231 -15.38 7.93 -0.87
N MET A 232 -15.10 9.23 -0.87
CA MET A 232 -13.77 9.81 -0.93
C MET A 232 -13.54 10.64 0.35
N GLY A 233 -13.21 9.97 1.45
CA GLY A 233 -13.29 10.54 2.80
C GLY A 233 -12.48 11.82 3.01
N ASN A 234 -11.31 11.97 2.35
CA ASN A 234 -10.52 13.21 2.44
C ASN A 234 -11.18 14.40 1.71
N PHE A 235 -12.00 14.13 0.71
CA PHE A 235 -12.59 15.15 -0.16
C PHE A 235 -14.00 15.59 0.30
N GLU A 236 -14.57 14.92 1.30
CA GLU A 236 -15.90 15.24 1.84
C GLU A 236 -15.98 16.68 2.32
N GLY A 237 -16.91 17.44 1.75
CA GLY A 237 -17.14 18.85 2.10
C GLY A 237 -16.05 19.81 1.62
N ILE A 238 -15.06 19.35 0.86
CA ILE A 238 -13.99 20.22 0.33
C ILE A 238 -13.85 20.19 -1.18
N LEU A 239 -14.14 19.06 -1.86
CA LEU A 239 -14.11 18.99 -3.32
C LEU A 239 -15.46 19.40 -3.90
N PRO A 240 -15.53 20.44 -4.77
CA PRO A 240 -16.76 20.80 -5.44
C PRO A 240 -17.27 19.67 -6.35
N ALA A 241 -18.58 19.51 -6.45
CA ALA A 241 -19.20 18.52 -7.33
C ALA A 241 -18.79 18.75 -8.80
N GLY A 242 -18.44 17.66 -9.50
CA GLY A 242 -18.00 17.69 -10.90
C GLY A 242 -16.56 18.16 -11.12
N MET A 243 -15.82 18.51 -10.06
CA MET A 243 -14.40 18.85 -10.17
C MET A 243 -13.52 17.58 -10.14
N SER A 244 -12.51 17.53 -11.01
CA SER A 244 -11.49 16.48 -10.95
C SER A 244 -10.65 16.59 -9.68
N PHE A 245 -10.32 15.45 -9.09
CA PHE A 245 -9.34 15.34 -8.01
C PHE A 245 -7.89 15.31 -8.53
N THR A 246 -7.68 15.34 -9.85
CA THR A 246 -6.36 15.46 -10.49
C THR A 246 -6.18 16.83 -11.14
N ASP A 247 -4.95 17.33 -11.15
CA ASP A 247 -4.57 18.59 -11.77
C ASP A 247 -3.64 18.37 -12.98
N PRO A 248 -4.14 18.47 -14.23
CA PRO A 248 -3.30 18.35 -15.42
C PRO A 248 -2.41 19.58 -15.66
N GLY A 249 -2.66 20.70 -14.97
CA GLY A 249 -1.90 21.96 -15.10
C GLY A 249 -0.68 22.05 -14.18
N MET A 250 -0.26 20.95 -13.55
CA MET A 250 0.84 20.96 -12.60
C MET A 250 2.20 21.20 -13.28
N THR A 251 2.97 22.14 -12.72
CA THR A 251 4.36 22.41 -13.09
C THR A 251 5.28 22.20 -11.88
N TRP A 252 6.59 22.35 -12.07
CA TRP A 252 7.59 22.32 -10.99
C TRP A 252 7.34 23.37 -9.89
N ASP A 253 6.62 24.46 -10.18
CA ASP A 253 6.24 25.48 -9.18
C ASP A 253 5.39 24.89 -8.04
N MET A 254 4.71 23.77 -8.29
CA MET A 254 3.95 23.05 -7.27
C MET A 254 4.81 22.65 -6.07
N ILE A 255 6.09 22.32 -6.29
CA ILE A 255 6.99 21.93 -5.20
C ILE A 255 7.24 23.12 -4.27
N ALA A 256 7.50 24.31 -4.83
CA ALA A 256 7.67 25.53 -4.05
C ALA A 256 6.39 25.88 -3.29
N TRP A 257 5.23 25.75 -3.95
CA TRP A 257 3.93 25.97 -3.32
C TRP A 257 3.68 25.01 -2.15
N LEU A 258 3.98 23.71 -2.31
CA LEU A 258 3.84 22.71 -1.25
C LEU A 258 4.75 23.02 -0.05
N LYS A 259 6.02 23.35 -0.30
CA LYS A 259 6.98 23.73 0.76
C LYS A 259 6.55 24.99 1.51
N ALA A 260 5.83 25.90 0.87
CA ALA A 260 5.29 27.10 1.50
C ALA A 260 4.00 26.85 2.29
N ASN A 261 3.27 25.75 2.03
CA ASN A 261 1.95 25.48 2.61
C ASN A 261 1.90 24.21 3.46
N SER A 262 3.03 23.52 3.66
CA SER A 262 3.13 22.36 4.54
C SER A 262 4.53 22.25 5.14
N SER A 263 4.58 21.74 6.36
CA SER A 263 5.77 21.36 7.10
C SER A 263 6.28 19.94 6.79
N MET A 264 5.48 19.14 6.10
CA MET A 264 5.82 17.76 5.74
C MET A 264 6.99 17.70 4.77
N LYS A 265 7.78 16.63 4.85
CA LYS A 265 8.78 16.31 3.83
C LYS A 265 8.07 15.91 2.54
N ILE A 266 8.49 16.47 1.41
CA ILE A 266 7.87 16.19 0.11
C ILE A 266 8.68 15.12 -0.62
N VAL A 267 8.00 14.10 -1.13
CA VAL A 267 8.55 13.05 -2.00
C VAL A 267 7.79 13.08 -3.32
N LEU A 268 8.49 13.09 -4.45
CA LEU A 268 7.83 12.97 -5.76
C LEU A 268 7.64 11.49 -6.10
N LYS A 269 6.39 11.10 -6.31
CA LYS A 269 5.99 9.74 -6.72
C LYS A 269 5.60 9.75 -8.19
N GLY A 270 6.25 8.89 -8.98
CA GLY A 270 5.96 8.73 -10.41
C GLY A 270 7.12 9.11 -11.35
N ILE A 271 8.28 9.48 -10.78
CA ILE A 271 9.49 9.80 -11.55
C ILE A 271 10.04 8.52 -12.20
N VAL A 272 10.25 8.55 -13.52
CA VAL A 272 10.78 7.42 -14.31
C VAL A 272 12.02 7.78 -15.13
N THR A 273 12.44 9.05 -15.12
CA THR A 273 13.61 9.54 -15.86
C THR A 273 14.67 10.08 -14.90
N ARG A 274 15.93 10.13 -15.37
CA ARG A 274 17.03 10.74 -14.61
C ARG A 274 16.88 12.26 -14.57
N GLU A 275 16.44 12.84 -15.67
CA GLU A 275 16.29 14.26 -15.89
C GLU A 275 15.32 14.86 -14.86
N ASP A 276 14.15 14.24 -14.69
CA ASP A 276 13.16 14.68 -13.72
C ASP A 276 13.64 14.46 -12.28
N ALA A 277 14.40 13.39 -12.01
CA ALA A 277 14.99 13.14 -10.70
C ALA A 277 16.06 14.20 -10.32
N VAL A 278 16.73 14.82 -11.29
CA VAL A 278 17.70 15.90 -11.05
C VAL A 278 17.01 17.24 -10.77
N LEU A 279 15.79 17.44 -11.30
CA LEU A 279 15.00 18.66 -11.06
C LEU A 279 14.31 18.67 -9.69
N ALA A 280 13.98 17.49 -9.15
CA ALA A 280 13.25 17.28 -7.90
C ALA A 280 14.02 17.72 -6.63
#